data_AF-A0AA35QZD9-F1
#
_entry.id   AF-A0AA35QZD9-F1
#
_cell.length_a   1.000
_cell.length_b   1.000
_cell.length_c   1.000
_cell.angle_alpha   90.00
_cell.angle_beta   90.00
_cell.angle_gamma   90.00
#
_symmetry.space_group_name_H-M   'P 1'
#
loop_
_entity.id
_entity.type
_entity.pdbx_description
1 polymer ?
#
loop_
_entity_poly.entity_id
_entity_poly.type
_entity_poly.pdbx_seq_one_letter_code
_entity_poly.pdbx_strand_id
1 'polypeptide(L)'
;MVETWDAFEGLRDPAALNAKALKGPATGPIYVNGAEPGDALKVEFLKITPKEGPAHMVMPGRGFLEEEFTEGYPTVMTIEDGRLVLPSGIKLTMKPSMGLVATTPTYVQNTASDSGPYGGDIDMKELVEGSTIYMPVFVDGGLLALGDCHALVGDGAVAGTGAECSSDTHIRVTVEKGMNIASPRALTPDHFVVLSYGEDLSPAMKQAVRDMVDFLVPLLATSEFHELFVPSVR
;
A
#
# COMPACT_ATOMS: atom_id res chain seq x y z
N MET A 1 -15.69 -5.27 5.16
CA MET A 1 -15.40 -3.83 5.21
C MET A 1 -14.41 -3.59 6.33
N VAL A 2 -13.41 -2.75 6.08
CA VAL A 2 -12.36 -2.40 7.02
C VAL A 2 -12.31 -0.87 7.07
N GLU A 3 -12.52 -0.31 8.26
CA GLU A 3 -12.40 1.12 8.50
C GLU A 3 -10.95 1.41 8.90
N THR A 4 -10.32 2.39 8.25
CA THR A 4 -8.93 2.76 8.55
C THR A 4 -8.87 4.18 9.08
N TRP A 5 -7.94 4.45 9.99
CA TRP A 5 -7.53 5.82 10.31
C TRP A 5 -6.63 6.38 9.19
N ASP A 6 -6.47 7.70 9.15
CA ASP A 6 -5.37 8.31 8.39
C ASP A 6 -4.03 8.01 9.07
N ALA A 7 -2.92 8.21 8.35
CA ALA A 7 -1.55 8.04 8.84
C ALA A 7 -1.25 8.68 10.21
N PHE A 8 -2.02 9.70 10.56
CA PHE A 8 -1.79 10.61 11.67
C PHE A 8 -2.75 10.39 12.85
N GLU A 9 -3.72 9.47 12.73
CA GLU A 9 -4.82 9.26 13.68
C GLU A 9 -5.58 10.56 13.99
N GLY A 10 -5.78 11.42 12.97
CA GLY A 10 -6.46 12.70 13.11
C GLY A 10 -5.59 13.85 13.65
N LEU A 11 -4.33 13.60 14.04
CA LEU A 11 -3.42 14.68 14.43
C LEU A 11 -2.99 15.50 13.21
N ARG A 12 -2.77 16.81 13.44
CA ARG A 12 -2.37 17.77 12.40
C ARG A 12 -1.18 18.65 12.82
N ASP A 13 -0.55 18.32 13.94
CA ASP A 13 0.67 18.98 14.42
C ASP A 13 1.89 18.12 14.05
N PRO A 14 2.76 18.58 13.12
CA PRO A 14 3.95 17.84 12.71
C PRO A 14 4.94 17.57 13.85
N ALA A 15 5.06 18.46 14.83
CA ALA A 15 5.97 18.28 15.95
C ALA A 15 5.49 17.17 16.89
N ALA A 16 4.19 17.14 17.18
CA ALA A 16 3.57 16.08 17.97
C ALA A 16 3.67 14.71 17.28
N LEU A 17 3.51 14.67 15.95
CA LEU A 17 3.63 13.43 15.17
C LEU A 17 5.07 12.92 15.10
N ASN A 18 6.06 13.80 14.94
CA ASN A 18 7.47 13.38 14.91
C ASN A 18 7.96 12.80 16.24
N ALA A 19 7.31 13.17 17.36
CA ALA A 19 7.61 12.65 18.69
C ALA A 19 7.02 11.25 18.96
N LYS A 20 6.17 10.70 18.08
CA LYS A 20 5.58 9.37 18.26
C LYS A 20 6.58 8.26 17.90
N ALA A 21 6.57 7.19 18.68
CA ALA A 21 7.40 6.00 18.46
C ALA A 21 6.85 5.08 17.35
N LEU A 22 5.52 4.97 17.22
CA LEU A 22 4.85 4.21 16.15
C LEU A 22 4.29 5.21 15.13
N LYS A 23 4.68 5.06 13.86
CA LYS A 23 4.24 5.90 12.74
C LYS A 23 3.35 5.05 11.84
N GLY A 24 2.08 5.45 11.67
CA GLY A 24 1.10 4.79 10.79
C GLY A 24 0.18 3.78 11.52
N PRO A 25 -1.13 4.05 11.65
CA PRO A 25 -2.08 3.08 12.15
C PRO A 25 -2.50 2.07 11.06
N ALA A 26 -2.50 0.78 11.39
CA ALA A 26 -3.06 -0.27 10.55
C ALA A 26 -4.23 -0.96 11.26
N THR A 27 -5.30 -1.23 10.52
CA THR A 27 -6.47 -1.94 11.03
C THR A 27 -6.30 -3.44 10.81
N GLY A 28 -6.45 -4.22 11.88
CA GLY A 28 -6.20 -5.66 11.92
C GLY A 28 -5.65 -6.09 13.29
N PRO A 29 -5.03 -7.28 13.39
CA PRO A 29 -4.91 -8.26 12.33
C PRO A 29 -6.24 -9.02 12.09
N ILE A 30 -6.51 -9.30 10.81
CA ILE A 30 -7.62 -10.15 10.35
C ILE A 30 -7.07 -11.57 10.18
N TYR A 31 -7.59 -12.51 10.95
CA TYR A 31 -7.27 -13.93 10.80
C TYR A 31 -8.12 -14.55 9.68
N VAL A 32 -7.48 -15.17 8.68
CA VAL A 32 -8.16 -15.81 7.53
C VAL A 32 -8.15 -17.33 7.70
N ASN A 33 -9.32 -17.92 7.96
CA ASN A 33 -9.45 -19.36 8.15
C ASN A 33 -8.90 -20.15 6.95
N GLY A 34 -8.05 -21.15 7.21
CA GLY A 34 -7.48 -22.05 6.20
C GLY A 34 -6.21 -21.55 5.49
N ALA A 35 -5.76 -20.33 5.79
CA ALA A 35 -4.46 -19.83 5.35
C ALA A 35 -3.34 -20.40 6.23
N GLU A 36 -2.33 -20.98 5.59
CA GLU A 36 -1.17 -21.62 6.22
C GLU A 36 0.13 -21.10 5.57
N PRO A 37 1.28 -21.17 6.26
CA PRO A 37 2.56 -20.76 5.68
C PRO A 37 2.83 -21.40 4.30
N GLY A 38 3.20 -20.57 3.31
CA GLY A 38 3.40 -20.98 1.91
C GLY A 38 2.21 -20.73 0.98
N ASP A 39 1.03 -20.44 1.53
CA ASP A 39 -0.09 -19.89 0.79
C ASP A 39 0.10 -18.40 0.47
N ALA A 40 -0.82 -17.82 -0.29
CA ALA A 40 -0.99 -16.38 -0.42
C ALA A 40 -2.42 -15.95 -0.08
N LEU A 41 -2.58 -14.78 0.51
CA LEU A 41 -3.86 -14.09 0.58
C LEU A 41 -4.05 -13.25 -0.69
N LYS A 42 -5.04 -13.61 -1.49
CA LYS A 42 -5.54 -12.76 -2.57
C LYS A 42 -6.52 -11.75 -1.98
N VAL A 43 -6.10 -10.48 -1.93
CA VAL A 43 -6.88 -9.36 -1.38
C VAL A 43 -7.36 -8.49 -2.55
N GLU A 44 -8.65 -8.56 -2.83
CA GLU A 44 -9.31 -7.77 -3.88
C GLU A 44 -9.92 -6.49 -3.26
N PHE A 45 -9.52 -5.31 -3.76
CA PHE A 45 -10.05 -4.02 -3.35
C PHE A 45 -11.33 -3.69 -4.14
N LEU A 46 -12.48 -4.05 -3.59
CA LEU A 46 -13.78 -3.87 -4.24
C LEU A 46 -14.24 -2.40 -4.25
N LYS A 47 -13.89 -1.64 -3.21
CA LYS A 47 -14.18 -0.21 -3.10
C LYS A 47 -13.26 0.43 -2.06
N ILE A 48 -12.72 1.61 -2.36
CA ILE A 48 -11.97 2.43 -1.41
C ILE A 48 -12.68 3.78 -1.31
N THR A 49 -13.23 4.11 -0.14
CA THR A 49 -13.95 5.38 0.07
C THR A 49 -13.19 6.26 1.06
N PRO A 50 -12.40 7.23 0.59
CA PRO A 50 -11.79 8.24 1.46
C PRO A 50 -12.83 9.02 2.24
N LYS A 51 -12.52 9.30 3.51
CA LYS A 51 -13.29 10.20 4.38
C LYS A 51 -12.71 11.62 4.31
N GLU A 52 -13.45 12.56 4.87
CA GLU A 52 -13.11 13.98 4.85
C GLU A 52 -11.84 14.33 5.64
N GLY A 53 -11.31 15.53 5.38
CA GLY A 53 -10.11 16.05 6.00
C GLY A 53 -8.78 15.35 5.63
N PRO A 54 -8.51 15.01 4.34
CA PRO A 54 -7.20 14.50 3.97
C PRO A 54 -6.09 15.49 4.34
N ALA A 55 -4.93 15.00 4.72
CA ALA A 55 -3.82 15.84 5.12
C ALA A 55 -2.51 15.35 4.50
N HIS A 56 -1.73 16.29 4.00
CA HIS A 56 -0.34 16.07 3.63
C HIS A 56 0.54 16.73 4.68
N MET A 57 1.68 16.11 5.01
CA MET A 57 2.56 16.65 6.03
C MET A 57 4.03 16.56 5.66
N VAL A 58 4.67 17.72 5.64
CA VAL A 58 6.13 17.84 5.67
C VAL A 58 6.56 17.73 7.14
N MET A 59 7.51 16.85 7.42
CA MET A 59 8.06 16.63 8.76
C MET A 59 9.58 16.85 8.74
N PRO A 60 10.15 17.58 9.73
CA PRO A 60 11.59 17.73 9.85
C PRO A 60 12.31 16.38 9.97
N GLY A 61 13.36 16.17 9.18
CA GLY A 61 14.13 14.91 9.15
C GLY A 61 13.40 13.74 8.49
N ARG A 62 12.50 14.04 7.54
CA ARG A 62 11.85 13.04 6.67
C ARG A 62 11.71 13.59 5.25
N GLY A 63 11.80 12.68 4.27
CA GLY A 63 11.57 12.97 2.87
C GLY A 63 12.86 13.27 2.10
N PHE A 64 12.77 13.27 0.78
CA PHE A 64 13.92 13.41 -0.12
C PHE A 64 14.69 14.73 0.03
N LEU A 65 14.02 15.78 0.50
CA LEU A 65 14.57 17.13 0.65
C LEU A 65 14.57 17.57 2.13
N GLU A 66 14.77 16.63 3.06
CA GLU A 66 14.74 16.90 4.51
C GLU A 66 15.76 17.96 4.97
N GLU A 67 16.86 18.13 4.24
CA GLU A 67 17.87 19.16 4.49
C GLU A 67 17.39 20.57 4.10
N GLU A 68 16.48 20.69 3.12
CA GLU A 68 15.94 21.95 2.64
C GLU A 68 14.66 22.34 3.39
N PHE A 69 13.80 21.36 3.68
CA PHE A 69 12.53 21.54 4.36
C PHE A 69 12.63 21.12 5.84
N THR A 70 13.28 21.97 6.62
CA THR A 70 13.62 21.70 8.04
C THR A 70 12.51 22.05 9.03
N GLU A 71 11.43 22.67 8.57
CA GLU A 71 10.24 22.99 9.36
C GLU A 71 9.06 22.10 8.97
N GLY A 72 8.19 21.79 9.93
CA GLY A 72 7.01 20.98 9.70
C GLY A 72 5.85 21.81 9.17
N TYR A 73 5.18 21.31 8.12
CA TYR A 73 4.06 22.01 7.49
C TYR A 73 2.89 21.05 7.22
N PRO A 74 1.74 21.23 7.90
CA PRO A 74 0.53 20.50 7.59
C PRO A 74 -0.24 21.20 6.48
N THR A 75 -0.60 20.45 5.44
CA THR A 75 -1.54 20.89 4.40
C THR A 75 -2.83 20.09 4.55
N VAL A 76 -3.85 20.70 5.15
CA VAL A 76 -5.18 20.09 5.30
C VAL A 76 -6.03 20.42 4.07
N MET A 77 -6.62 19.40 3.48
CA MET A 77 -7.39 19.49 2.25
C MET A 77 -8.85 19.14 2.51
N THR A 78 -9.74 19.56 1.62
CA THR A 78 -11.15 19.16 1.61
C THR A 78 -11.45 18.29 0.40
N ILE A 79 -12.57 17.58 0.44
CA ILE A 79 -13.10 16.82 -0.70
C ILE A 79 -14.36 17.53 -1.18
N GLU A 80 -14.38 17.97 -2.43
CA GLU A 80 -15.53 18.61 -3.08
C GLU A 80 -15.81 17.93 -4.42
N ASP A 81 -17.03 17.43 -4.62
CA ASP A 81 -17.46 16.76 -5.86
C ASP A 81 -16.48 15.67 -6.34
N GLY A 82 -15.97 14.87 -5.41
CA GLY A 82 -14.99 13.81 -5.68
C GLY A 82 -13.59 14.30 -6.06
N ARG A 83 -13.28 15.57 -5.81
CA ARG A 83 -11.95 16.16 -6.03
C ARG A 83 -11.34 16.60 -4.71
N LEU A 84 -10.02 16.47 -4.63
CA LEU A 84 -9.21 16.98 -3.54
C LEU A 84 -8.97 18.47 -3.75
N VAL A 85 -9.27 19.29 -2.76
CA VAL A 85 -9.13 20.75 -2.84
C VAL A 85 -8.06 21.21 -1.85
N LEU A 86 -7.01 21.82 -2.38
CA LEU A 86 -5.93 22.41 -1.58
C LEU A 86 -6.38 23.73 -0.94
N PRO A 87 -5.73 24.18 0.15
CA PRO A 87 -5.99 25.50 0.73
C PRO A 87 -5.87 26.67 -0.26
N SER A 88 -5.08 26.51 -1.32
CA SER A 88 -4.93 27.47 -2.40
C SER A 88 -6.14 27.55 -3.35
N GLY A 89 -7.10 26.63 -3.24
CA GLY A 89 -8.24 26.48 -4.15
C GLY A 89 -7.96 25.60 -5.38
N ILE A 90 -6.72 25.09 -5.54
CA ILE A 90 -6.40 24.14 -6.60
C ILE A 90 -7.18 22.83 -6.37
N LYS A 91 -7.83 22.34 -7.43
CA LYS A 91 -8.60 21.09 -7.41
C LYS A 91 -7.84 20.00 -8.16
N LEU A 92 -7.60 18.87 -7.49
CA LEU A 92 -6.94 17.69 -8.04
C LEU A 92 -7.95 16.54 -8.16
N THR A 93 -7.82 15.74 -9.22
CA THR A 93 -8.59 14.50 -9.37
C THR A 93 -8.08 13.50 -8.35
N MET A 94 -8.96 13.00 -7.50
CA MET A 94 -8.62 11.94 -6.55
C MET A 94 -8.35 10.63 -7.28
N LYS A 95 -7.38 9.88 -6.77
CA LYS A 95 -7.13 8.49 -7.16
C LYS A 95 -6.84 7.71 -5.88
N PRO A 96 -7.89 7.31 -5.13
CA PRO A 96 -7.69 6.73 -3.82
C PRO A 96 -6.93 5.41 -3.88
N SER A 97 -5.88 5.29 -3.06
CA SER A 97 -5.06 4.08 -2.98
C SER A 97 -4.83 3.66 -1.53
N MET A 98 -4.57 2.37 -1.32
CA MET A 98 -4.17 1.83 -0.03
C MET A 98 -2.64 1.85 0.08
N GLY A 99 -2.10 2.60 1.05
CA GLY A 99 -0.65 2.71 1.30
C GLY A 99 -0.12 1.46 2.00
N LEU A 100 -0.79 1.04 3.08
CA LEU A 100 -0.35 -0.08 3.90
C LEU A 100 -1.21 -1.32 3.67
N VAL A 101 -0.56 -2.42 3.29
CA VAL A 101 -1.16 -3.77 3.27
C VAL A 101 -0.10 -4.77 3.73
N ALA A 102 -0.39 -5.52 4.78
CA ALA A 102 0.60 -6.40 5.40
C ALA A 102 0.00 -7.73 5.84
N THR A 103 0.73 -8.84 5.65
CA THR A 103 0.56 -10.06 6.45
C THR A 103 1.58 -10.05 7.60
N THR A 104 1.34 -10.83 8.66
CA THR A 104 2.30 -10.90 9.77
C THR A 104 3.46 -11.82 9.40
N PRO A 105 4.72 -11.33 9.43
CA PRO A 105 5.89 -12.17 9.23
C PRO A 105 6.29 -12.91 10.51
N THR A 106 7.28 -13.80 10.41
CA THR A 106 7.83 -14.55 11.56
C THR A 106 8.87 -13.78 12.37
N TYR A 107 9.08 -12.50 12.05
CA TYR A 107 10.02 -11.60 12.72
C TYR A 107 9.32 -10.30 13.14
N VAL A 108 9.90 -9.61 14.12
CA VAL A 108 9.31 -8.39 14.69
C VAL A 108 9.52 -7.21 13.75
N GLN A 109 8.48 -6.40 13.58
CA GLN A 109 8.57 -5.06 12.98
C GLN A 109 8.56 -3.98 14.04
N ASN A 110 9.34 -2.93 13.79
CA ASN A 110 9.51 -1.84 14.77
C ASN A 110 8.61 -0.65 14.47
N THR A 111 8.23 -0.45 13.21
CA THR A 111 7.34 0.62 12.76
C THR A 111 6.39 0.12 11.67
N ALA A 112 5.24 0.79 11.52
CA ALA A 112 4.31 0.49 10.43
C ALA A 112 4.72 1.18 9.10
N SER A 113 5.72 2.08 9.14
CA SER A 113 6.34 2.67 7.94
C SER A 113 7.39 1.79 7.26
N ASP A 114 7.63 0.59 7.78
CA ASP A 114 8.55 -0.36 7.14
C ASP A 114 7.81 -1.16 6.06
N SER A 115 8.56 -1.59 5.05
CA SER A 115 8.09 -2.54 4.05
C SER A 115 9.06 -3.71 3.88
N GLY A 116 8.55 -4.83 3.37
CA GLY A 116 9.29 -6.07 3.24
C GLY A 116 8.55 -7.15 2.44
N PRO A 117 8.98 -8.43 2.56
CA PRO A 117 8.29 -9.59 1.98
C PRO A 117 6.80 -9.66 2.35
N TYR A 118 6.48 -9.10 3.51
CA TYR A 118 5.17 -9.12 4.11
C TYR A 118 4.26 -7.98 3.64
N GLY A 119 4.74 -7.13 2.74
CA GLY A 119 4.08 -5.86 2.42
C GLY A 119 4.54 -4.78 3.37
N GLY A 120 3.61 -4.21 4.14
CA GLY A 120 3.86 -3.06 4.99
C GLY A 120 3.47 -1.77 4.26
N ASP A 121 4.28 -0.73 4.43
CA ASP A 121 4.08 0.60 3.83
C ASP A 121 4.49 0.59 2.34
N ILE A 122 3.56 0.24 1.46
CA ILE A 122 3.82 -0.02 0.04
C ILE A 122 3.77 1.26 -0.80
N ASP A 123 2.87 2.17 -0.48
CA ASP A 123 2.70 3.48 -1.17
C ASP A 123 2.58 3.42 -2.70
N MET A 124 2.05 2.32 -3.22
CA MET A 124 1.82 2.16 -4.65
C MET A 124 0.51 2.87 -5.04
N LYS A 125 0.61 3.99 -5.76
CA LYS A 125 -0.55 4.79 -6.22
C LYS A 125 -1.52 4.01 -7.13
N GLU A 126 -1.08 2.88 -7.71
CA GLU A 126 -1.91 1.98 -8.51
C GLU A 126 -2.69 0.95 -7.68
N LEU A 127 -2.50 0.89 -6.35
CA LEU A 127 -3.27 0.00 -5.47
C LEU A 127 -4.65 0.60 -5.15
N VAL A 128 -5.49 0.69 -6.18
CA VAL A 128 -6.78 1.38 -6.18
C VAL A 128 -7.97 0.41 -6.14
N GLU A 129 -9.19 0.94 -6.15
CA GLU A 129 -10.39 0.16 -6.44
C GLU A 129 -10.26 -0.64 -7.74
N GLY A 130 -10.62 -1.93 -7.68
CA GLY A 130 -10.44 -2.89 -8.77
C GLY A 130 -9.09 -3.61 -8.75
N SER A 131 -8.12 -3.16 -7.96
CA SER A 131 -6.85 -3.87 -7.80
C SER A 131 -6.99 -5.14 -6.95
N THR A 132 -6.13 -6.10 -7.21
CA THR A 132 -5.92 -7.30 -6.39
C THR A 132 -4.45 -7.35 -5.99
N ILE A 133 -4.15 -7.57 -4.71
CA ILE A 133 -2.79 -7.83 -4.23
C ILE A 133 -2.72 -9.23 -3.62
N TYR A 134 -1.66 -9.95 -3.97
CA TYR A 134 -1.34 -11.28 -3.44
C TYR A 134 -0.28 -11.10 -2.37
N MET A 135 -0.62 -11.44 -1.13
CA MET A 135 0.25 -11.30 0.05
C MET A 135 0.75 -12.67 0.50
N PRO A 136 2.07 -12.89 0.68
CA PRO A 136 2.56 -14.16 1.20
C PRO A 136 2.05 -14.45 2.62
N VAL A 137 1.75 -15.70 2.93
CA VAL A 137 1.40 -16.15 4.28
C VAL A 137 2.62 -16.73 4.97
N PHE A 138 3.02 -16.15 6.10
CA PHE A 138 4.18 -16.62 6.89
C PHE A 138 3.77 -17.32 8.19
N VAL A 139 2.57 -17.05 8.68
CA VAL A 139 2.01 -17.59 9.93
C VAL A 139 0.55 -17.98 9.70
N ASP A 140 0.04 -18.86 10.54
CA ASP A 140 -1.35 -19.33 10.46
C ASP A 140 -2.34 -18.16 10.41
N GLY A 141 -3.26 -18.23 9.46
CA GLY A 141 -4.27 -17.21 9.22
C GLY A 141 -3.78 -15.95 8.51
N GLY A 142 -2.48 -15.82 8.22
CA GLY A 142 -1.85 -14.68 7.55
C GLY A 142 -1.82 -13.38 8.35
N LEU A 143 -2.80 -13.16 9.23
CA LEU A 143 -2.94 -11.98 10.10
C LEU A 143 -2.82 -10.67 9.31
N LEU A 144 -3.75 -10.49 8.38
CA LEU A 144 -3.80 -9.37 7.44
C LEU A 144 -4.10 -8.05 8.16
N ALA A 145 -3.33 -7.01 7.87
CA ALA A 145 -3.61 -5.64 8.28
C ALA A 145 -3.57 -4.70 7.07
N LEU A 146 -4.35 -3.62 7.12
CA LEU A 146 -4.34 -2.57 6.11
C LEU A 146 -4.66 -1.20 6.72
N GLY A 147 -4.13 -0.15 6.11
CA GLY A 147 -4.23 1.22 6.62
C GLY A 147 -3.59 2.21 5.65
N ASP A 148 -3.43 3.45 6.11
CA ASP A 148 -2.72 4.47 5.34
C ASP A 148 -3.34 4.75 3.97
N CYS A 149 -4.63 5.06 3.95
CA CYS A 149 -5.30 5.37 2.70
C CYS A 149 -4.91 6.77 2.24
N HIS A 150 -4.57 6.88 0.95
CA HIS A 150 -4.32 8.15 0.31
C HIS A 150 -5.52 8.57 -0.52
N ALA A 151 -6.02 9.80 -0.36
CA ALA A 151 -6.94 10.40 -1.32
C ALA A 151 -6.26 10.63 -2.69
N LEU A 152 -4.95 10.89 -2.64
CA LEU A 152 -4.04 11.03 -3.77
C LEU A 152 -2.60 10.89 -3.27
N VAL A 153 -1.75 10.15 -3.99
CA VAL A 153 -0.31 10.06 -3.74
C VAL A 153 0.45 10.01 -5.06
N GLY A 154 1.67 10.54 -5.08
CA GLY A 154 2.56 10.53 -6.24
C GLY A 154 3.67 9.49 -6.11
N ASP A 155 4.31 9.13 -7.23
CA ASP A 155 5.44 8.19 -7.20
C ASP A 155 6.56 8.70 -6.29
N GLY A 156 7.06 7.80 -5.46
CA GLY A 156 8.13 8.05 -4.51
C GLY A 156 7.71 8.78 -3.25
N ALA A 157 6.44 9.23 -3.12
CA ALA A 157 5.91 9.92 -1.94
C ALA A 157 6.95 10.88 -1.32
N VAL A 158 7.57 11.72 -2.15
CA VAL A 158 8.92 12.27 -1.88
C VAL A 158 9.02 13.15 -0.63
N ALA A 159 7.93 13.77 -0.20
CA ALA A 159 7.85 14.53 1.06
C ALA A 159 7.57 13.64 2.29
N GLY A 160 7.44 12.34 2.08
CA GLY A 160 7.19 11.29 3.08
C GLY A 160 5.73 10.93 3.28
N THR A 161 4.77 11.67 2.72
CA THR A 161 3.32 11.43 2.87
C THR A 161 2.57 11.79 1.58
N GLY A 162 1.43 11.15 1.35
CA GLY A 162 0.45 11.54 0.35
C GLY A 162 -0.55 12.56 0.90
N ALA A 163 -1.75 12.57 0.32
CA ALA A 163 -2.94 13.16 0.92
C ALA A 163 -3.62 12.12 1.83
N GLU A 164 -3.08 11.94 3.03
CA GLU A 164 -3.47 10.92 4.00
C GLU A 164 -4.92 11.09 4.45
N CYS A 165 -5.69 10.01 4.46
CA CYS A 165 -7.08 10.03 4.86
C CYS A 165 -7.51 8.73 5.54
N SER A 166 -8.54 8.83 6.38
CA SER A 166 -9.27 7.65 6.85
C SER A 166 -10.13 7.11 5.71
N SER A 167 -10.48 5.83 5.74
CA SER A 167 -11.25 5.21 4.66
C SER A 167 -12.22 4.15 5.14
N ASP A 168 -13.31 3.96 4.38
CA ASP A 168 -14.09 2.73 4.41
C ASP A 168 -13.70 1.87 3.21
N THR A 169 -12.96 0.79 3.47
CA THR A 169 -12.43 -0.08 2.43
C THR A 169 -13.17 -1.42 2.40
N HIS A 170 -13.74 -1.75 1.24
CA HIS A 170 -14.38 -3.04 1.01
C HIS A 170 -13.40 -3.97 0.31
N ILE A 171 -12.99 -5.03 1.00
CA ILE A 171 -12.13 -6.07 0.46
C ILE A 171 -12.84 -7.41 0.37
N ARG A 172 -12.41 -8.24 -0.58
CA ARG A 172 -12.61 -9.69 -0.55
C ARG A 172 -11.25 -10.35 -0.35
N VAL A 173 -11.19 -11.32 0.55
CA VAL A 173 -9.97 -12.08 0.82
C VAL A 173 -10.22 -13.55 0.49
N THR A 174 -9.35 -14.12 -0.34
CA THR A 174 -9.36 -15.54 -0.74
C THR A 174 -7.99 -16.14 -0.44
N VAL A 175 -7.95 -17.38 0.04
CA VAL A 175 -6.68 -18.10 0.23
C VAL A 175 -6.31 -18.82 -1.07
N GLU A 176 -5.15 -18.47 -1.62
CA GLU A 176 -4.53 -19.15 -2.76
C GLU A 176 -3.52 -20.17 -2.23
N LYS A 177 -3.88 -21.46 -2.31
CA LYS A 177 -3.09 -22.53 -1.69
C LYS A 177 -1.78 -22.77 -2.45
N GLY A 178 -0.68 -22.85 -1.69
CA GLY A 178 0.63 -23.24 -2.24
C GLY A 178 1.19 -22.32 -3.33
N MET A 179 0.82 -21.04 -3.34
CA MET A 179 1.33 -20.07 -4.32
C MET A 179 2.84 -19.80 -4.15
N ASN A 180 3.38 -19.96 -2.94
CA ASN A 180 4.81 -19.87 -2.62
C ASN A 180 5.49 -18.59 -3.14
N ILE A 181 4.80 -17.45 -3.10
CA ILE A 181 5.38 -16.15 -3.46
C ILE A 181 6.25 -15.62 -2.32
N ALA A 182 7.41 -15.06 -2.65
CA ALA A 182 8.35 -14.51 -1.68
C ALA A 182 8.07 -13.05 -1.30
N SER A 183 7.35 -12.31 -2.15
CA SER A 183 7.00 -10.90 -1.95
C SER A 183 5.63 -10.60 -2.58
N PRO A 184 5.01 -9.46 -2.23
CA PRO A 184 3.71 -9.11 -2.79
C PRO A 184 3.73 -8.91 -4.30
N ARG A 185 2.60 -9.21 -4.93
CA ARG A 185 2.35 -8.96 -6.36
C ARG A 185 0.97 -8.39 -6.53
N ALA A 186 0.79 -7.46 -7.46
CA ALA A 186 -0.50 -6.81 -7.68
C ALA A 186 -0.97 -6.93 -9.13
N LEU A 187 -2.26 -7.20 -9.30
CA LEU A 187 -3.00 -6.94 -10.53
C LEU A 187 -3.77 -5.64 -10.32
N THR A 188 -3.35 -4.59 -11.00
CA THR A 188 -4.04 -3.31 -11.04
C THR A 188 -4.99 -3.30 -12.24
N PRO A 189 -5.90 -2.32 -12.37
CA PRO A 189 -6.76 -2.21 -13.56
C PRO A 189 -6.00 -2.21 -14.89
N ASP A 190 -4.75 -1.72 -14.89
CA ASP A 190 -3.98 -1.49 -16.12
C ASP A 190 -2.74 -2.42 -16.25
N HIS A 191 -2.20 -2.92 -15.13
CA HIS A 191 -0.89 -3.57 -15.09
C HIS A 191 -0.81 -4.70 -14.07
N PHE A 192 0.00 -5.71 -14.39
CA PHE A 192 0.57 -6.62 -13.39
C PHE A 192 1.88 -6.04 -12.85
N VAL A 193 2.04 -6.02 -11.53
CA VAL A 193 3.15 -5.39 -10.82
C VAL A 193 3.77 -6.39 -9.85
N VAL A 194 5.10 -6.49 -9.84
CA VAL A 194 5.85 -7.17 -8.78
C VAL A 194 6.48 -6.12 -7.87
N LEU A 195 6.41 -6.37 -6.57
CA LEU A 195 6.94 -5.45 -5.56
C LEU A 195 8.25 -6.00 -4.99
N SER A 196 9.22 -5.11 -4.89
CA SER A 196 10.51 -5.36 -4.24
C SER A 196 10.81 -4.19 -3.31
N TYR A 197 11.61 -4.45 -2.28
CA TYR A 197 11.92 -3.54 -1.19
C TYR A 197 13.43 -3.58 -0.94
N GLY A 198 13.94 -2.58 -0.23
CA GLY A 198 15.34 -2.50 0.15
C GLY A 198 15.69 -1.10 0.64
N GLU A 199 16.80 -1.01 1.36
CA GLU A 199 17.31 0.27 1.90
C GLU A 199 17.63 1.27 0.78
N ASP A 200 18.12 0.76 -0.36
CA ASP A 200 18.48 1.56 -1.53
C ASP A 200 17.57 1.25 -2.72
N LEU A 201 17.12 2.32 -3.40
CA LEU A 201 16.26 2.22 -4.58
C LEU A 201 16.91 1.41 -5.73
N SER A 202 18.19 1.65 -6.01
CA SER A 202 18.87 1.02 -7.15
C SER A 202 18.96 -0.51 -7.05
N PRO A 203 19.41 -1.11 -5.93
CA PRO A 203 19.29 -2.55 -5.68
C PRO A 203 17.85 -3.06 -5.69
N ALA A 204 16.90 -2.37 -5.05
CA ALA A 204 15.51 -2.80 -4.99
C ALA A 204 14.88 -2.88 -6.39
N MET A 205 15.13 -1.89 -7.25
CA MET A 205 14.69 -1.88 -8.65
C MET A 205 15.27 -3.04 -9.46
N LYS A 206 16.58 -3.33 -9.31
CA LYS A 206 17.19 -4.48 -9.98
C LYS A 206 16.53 -5.78 -9.54
N GLN A 207 16.18 -5.89 -8.26
CA GLN A 207 15.50 -7.06 -7.73
C GLN A 207 14.06 -7.18 -8.28
N ALA A 208 13.28 -6.09 -8.33
CA ALA A 208 11.95 -6.11 -8.95
C ALA A 208 11.99 -6.61 -10.41
N VAL A 209 12.99 -6.18 -11.19
CA VAL A 209 13.18 -6.66 -12.56
C VAL A 209 13.49 -8.15 -12.61
N ARG A 210 14.34 -8.66 -11.70
CA ARG A 210 14.61 -10.10 -11.59
C ARG A 210 13.35 -10.87 -11.21
N ASP A 211 12.60 -10.39 -10.22
CA ASP A 211 11.38 -11.06 -9.75
C ASP A 211 10.33 -11.16 -10.88
N MET A 212 10.21 -10.13 -11.72
CA MET A 212 9.35 -10.17 -12.91
C MET A 212 9.86 -11.18 -13.95
N VAL A 213 11.17 -11.23 -14.19
CA VAL A 213 11.78 -12.21 -15.11
C VAL A 213 11.55 -13.63 -14.59
N ASP A 214 11.79 -13.88 -13.31
CA ASP A 214 11.61 -15.18 -12.66
C ASP A 214 10.14 -15.62 -12.66
N PHE A 215 9.21 -14.66 -12.65
CA PHE A 215 7.79 -14.93 -12.84
C PHE A 215 7.43 -15.24 -14.30
N LEU A 216 7.90 -14.43 -15.27
CA LEU A 216 7.50 -14.55 -16.67
C LEU A 216 8.17 -15.72 -17.41
N VAL A 217 9.45 -16.00 -17.15
CA VAL A 217 10.23 -16.99 -17.90
C VAL A 217 9.62 -18.39 -17.80
N PRO A 218 9.24 -18.92 -16.62
CA PRO A 218 8.59 -20.22 -16.52
C PRO A 218 7.24 -20.25 -17.26
N LEU A 219 6.47 -19.16 -17.23
CA LEU A 219 5.16 -19.08 -17.89
C LEU A 219 5.25 -19.05 -19.42
N LEU A 220 6.31 -18.44 -19.95
CA LEU A 220 6.57 -18.39 -21.40
C LEU A 220 7.11 -19.72 -21.94
N ALA A 221 7.67 -20.56 -21.07
CA ALA A 221 8.17 -21.89 -21.43
C ALA A 221 7.06 -22.94 -21.50
N THR A 222 5.84 -22.61 -21.04
CA THR A 222 4.66 -23.48 -21.12
C THR A 222 3.68 -22.95 -22.18
N SER A 223 2.90 -23.85 -22.78
CA SER A 223 1.81 -23.48 -23.69
C SER A 223 0.62 -22.78 -22.99
N GLU A 224 0.72 -22.55 -21.68
CA GLU A 224 -0.34 -22.04 -20.80
C GLU A 224 -0.33 -20.51 -20.64
N PHE A 225 0.60 -19.81 -21.31
CA PHE A 225 0.69 -18.34 -21.28
C PHE A 225 -0.64 -17.63 -21.62
N HIS A 226 -1.53 -18.30 -22.38
CA HIS A 226 -2.85 -17.77 -22.74
C HIS A 226 -3.88 -17.78 -21.59
N GLU A 227 -3.73 -18.61 -20.55
CA GLU A 227 -4.78 -18.76 -19.53
C GLU A 227 -4.65 -17.80 -18.34
N LEU A 228 -3.44 -17.34 -18.01
CA LEU A 228 -3.20 -16.44 -16.87
C LEU A 228 -3.39 -14.94 -17.20
N PHE A 229 -3.29 -14.54 -18.48
CA PHE A 229 -3.29 -13.13 -18.90
C PHE A 229 -4.45 -12.73 -19.84
N VAL A 230 -5.37 -13.64 -20.13
CA VAL A 230 -6.63 -13.32 -20.83
C VAL A 230 -7.85 -13.63 -19.96
N PRO A 231 -8.07 -12.93 -18.83
CA PRO A 231 -9.41 -12.83 -18.29
C PRO A 231 -10.21 -11.87 -19.19
N SER A 232 -10.90 -12.45 -20.17
CA SER A 232 -12.10 -11.89 -20.82
C SER A 232 -12.11 -10.37 -21.05
N VAL A 233 -11.53 -9.93 -22.17
CA VAL A 233 -12.13 -8.83 -22.93
C VAL A 233 -13.41 -9.40 -23.58
N ARG A 234 -14.52 -9.35 -22.83
CA ARG A 234 -15.89 -9.44 -23.35
C ARG A 234 -16.79 -8.51 -22.55
#